data_AF-A0A3D5B1B1-F1
#
_entry.id   AF-A0A3D5B1B1-F1
#
_cell.length_a   1.000
_cell.length_b   1.000
_cell.length_c   1.000
_cell.angle_alpha   90.00
_cell.angle_beta   90.00
_cell.angle_gamma   90.00
#
_symmetry.space_group_name_H-M   'P 1'
#
loop_
_entity.id
_entity.type
_entity.pdbx_description
1 polymer ?
#
loop_
_entity_poly.entity_id
_entity_poly.type
_entity_poly.pdbx_seq_one_letter_code
_entity_poly.pdbx_strand_id
1 'polypeptide(L)'
;MKPKFFKTITGQKIPLPVFFPDATRAVIKSLDSKDILNTKTPGILINTFHLSQTPGKSVIKTFKGIRNYMNWNGAAISDSGG
;
A
#
# COMPACT_ATOMS: atom_id res chain seq x y z
N MET A 1 -4.33 -7.84 -28.40
CA MET A 1 -3.88 -8.39 -27.11
C MET A 1 -5.00 -8.21 -26.09
N LYS A 2 -5.37 -9.22 -25.27
CA LYS A 2 -6.43 -9.04 -24.26
C LYS A 2 -5.94 -8.08 -23.16
N PRO A 3 -6.73 -7.07 -22.74
CA PRO A 3 -6.32 -6.17 -21.66
C PRO A 3 -6.12 -6.97 -20.36
N LYS A 4 -5.00 -6.73 -19.69
CA LYS A 4 -4.67 -7.37 -18.41
C LYS A 4 -4.93 -6.39 -17.27
N PHE A 5 -5.39 -6.93 -16.15
CA PHE A 5 -5.74 -6.14 -14.98
C PHE A 5 -5.12 -6.78 -13.73
N PHE A 6 -4.62 -5.94 -12.82
CA PHE A 6 -4.38 -6.31 -11.44
C PHE A 6 -5.72 -6.27 -10.70
N LYS A 7 -6.08 -7.35 -9.99
CA LYS A 7 -7.34 -7.46 -9.24
C LYS A 7 -7.05 -7.31 -7.75
N THR A 8 -7.69 -6.35 -7.10
CA THR A 8 -7.60 -6.21 -5.63
C THR A 8 -8.51 -7.21 -4.93
N ILE A 9 -8.27 -7.45 -3.64
CA ILE A 9 -9.13 -8.30 -2.80
C ILE A 9 -10.57 -7.75 -2.69
N THR A 10 -10.75 -6.44 -2.91
CA THR A 10 -12.05 -5.77 -2.90
C THR A 10 -12.76 -5.81 -4.26
N GLY A 11 -12.18 -6.46 -5.27
CA GLY A 11 -12.76 -6.61 -6.60
C GLY A 11 -12.44 -5.48 -7.59
N GLN A 12 -11.64 -4.49 -7.20
CA GLN A 12 -11.22 -3.41 -8.09
C GLN A 12 -10.27 -3.95 -9.17
N LYS A 13 -10.44 -3.50 -10.42
CA LYS A 13 -9.57 -3.84 -11.55
C LYS A 13 -8.71 -2.64 -11.92
N ILE A 14 -7.39 -2.81 -11.85
CA ILE A 14 -6.41 -1.78 -12.20
C ILE A 14 -5.72 -2.18 -13.51
N PRO A 15 -5.74 -1.36 -14.57
CA PRO A 15 -5.10 -1.68 -15.84
C PRO A 15 -3.59 -1.92 -15.70
N LEU A 16 -3.05 -2.89 -16.43
CA LEU A 16 -1.61 -3.11 -16.55
C LEU A 16 -1.06 -2.49 -17.84
N PRO A 17 0.20 -2.00 -17.85
CA PRO A 17 1.15 -1.98 -16.74
C PRO A 17 0.78 -0.95 -15.67
N VAL A 18 1.13 -1.24 -14.42
CA VAL A 18 0.89 -0.36 -13.28
C VAL A 18 2.16 -0.19 -12.48
N PHE A 19 2.37 1.02 -11.96
CA PHE A 19 3.41 1.32 -10.99
C PHE A 19 2.80 1.46 -9.59
N PHE A 20 3.42 0.79 -8.62
CA PHE A 20 3.09 0.92 -7.20
C PHE A 20 4.34 1.41 -6.46
N PRO A 21 4.36 2.65 -5.96
CA PRO A 21 5.49 3.15 -5.18
C PRO A 21 5.60 2.40 -3.85
N ASP A 22 6.84 2.20 -3.41
CA ASP A 22 7.14 1.50 -2.16
C ASP A 22 6.93 2.41 -0.93
N ALA A 23 6.27 1.85 0.08
CA ALA A 23 6.05 2.42 1.39
C ALA A 23 6.79 1.60 2.45
N THR A 24 8.11 1.80 2.51
CA THR A 24 9.06 0.96 3.26
C THR A 24 8.73 0.86 4.76
N ARG A 25 8.18 1.91 5.37
CA ARG A 25 7.82 1.96 6.81
C ARG A 25 6.38 2.45 7.02
N ALA A 26 5.47 2.00 6.16
CA ALA A 26 4.10 2.53 6.10
C ALA A 26 4.07 4.05 5.84
N VAL A 27 5.09 4.55 5.15
CA VAL A 27 5.18 5.93 4.65
C VAL A 27 5.91 5.89 3.31
N ILE A 28 5.51 6.77 2.39
CA ILE A 28 6.33 7.08 1.22
C ILE A 28 7.23 8.24 1.61
N LYS A 29 8.52 8.14 1.30
CA LYS A 29 9.50 9.14 1.72
C LYS A 29 9.11 10.52 1.18
N SER A 30 8.99 11.49 2.09
CA SER A 30 8.67 12.90 1.80
C SER A 30 7.26 13.19 1.30
N LEU A 31 6.34 12.22 1.28
CA LEU A 31 4.96 12.40 0.81
C LEU A 31 3.98 11.91 1.87
N ASP A 32 2.86 12.62 2.01
CA ASP A 32 1.73 12.14 2.79
C ASP A 32 0.72 11.37 1.90
N SER A 33 -0.28 10.76 2.52
CA SER A 33 -1.32 10.00 1.80
C SER A 33 -2.12 10.88 0.83
N LYS A 34 -2.27 12.18 1.09
CA LYS A 34 -2.99 13.12 0.22
C LYS A 34 -2.17 13.44 -1.03
N ASP A 35 -0.86 13.61 -0.89
CA ASP A 35 0.05 13.82 -2.03
C ASP A 35 -0.05 12.67 -3.02
N ILE A 36 -0.04 11.43 -2.53
CA ILE A 36 -0.13 10.22 -3.37
C ILE A 36 -1.52 10.10 -4.03
N LEU A 37 -2.59 10.51 -3.35
CA LEU A 37 -3.91 10.54 -3.98
C LEU A 37 -3.96 11.58 -5.12
N ASN A 38 -3.27 12.71 -4.96
CA ASN A 38 -3.22 13.76 -5.99
C ASN A 38 -2.45 13.32 -7.25
N THR A 39 -1.47 12.41 -7.14
CA THR A 39 -0.78 11.84 -8.31
C THR A 39 -1.65 10.88 -9.12
N LYS A 40 -2.86 10.55 -8.64
CA LYS A 40 -3.76 9.54 -9.24
C LYS A 40 -3.11 8.17 -9.33
N THR A 41 -2.15 7.89 -8.46
CA THR A 41 -1.53 6.56 -8.36
C THR A 41 -2.57 5.57 -7.84
N PRO A 42 -2.74 4.40 -8.48
CA PRO A 42 -3.84 3.50 -8.14
C PRO A 42 -3.66 2.73 -6.83
N GLY A 43 -2.43 2.66 -6.31
CA GLY A 43 -2.11 1.94 -5.08
C GLY A 43 -0.66 2.13 -4.63
N ILE A 44 -0.28 1.42 -3.57
CA ILE A 44 1.09 1.42 -3.02
C ILE A 44 1.54 -0.01 -2.71
N LEU A 45 2.86 -0.22 -2.66
CA LEU A 45 3.46 -1.43 -2.10
C LEU A 45 3.91 -1.17 -0.68
N ILE A 46 3.62 -2.09 0.24
CA ILE A 46 3.96 -1.97 1.65
C ILE A 46 4.97 -3.05 1.99
N ASN A 47 6.15 -2.61 2.44
CA ASN A 47 7.17 -3.52 2.92
C ASN A 47 6.85 -3.96 4.36
N THR A 48 6.68 -5.26 4.56
CA THR A 48 6.28 -5.82 5.84
C THR A 48 7.47 -6.10 6.77
N PHE A 49 8.70 -6.20 6.25
CA PHE A 49 9.91 -6.45 7.04
C PHE A 49 10.10 -5.34 8.07
N HIS A 50 10.10 -4.08 7.64
CA HIS A 50 10.31 -2.97 8.56
C HIS A 50 9.14 -2.78 9.52
N LEU A 51 7.90 -2.99 9.06
CA LEU A 51 6.71 -2.88 9.91
C LEU A 51 6.70 -3.90 11.05
N SER A 52 7.30 -5.07 10.84
CA SER A 52 7.41 -6.09 11.87
C SER A 52 8.33 -5.67 13.02
N GLN A 53 9.33 -4.83 12.75
CA GLN A 53 10.30 -4.32 13.72
C GLN A 53 9.84 -3.01 14.36
N THR A 54 9.38 -2.05 13.55
CA THR A 54 8.93 -0.74 14.01
C THR A 54 7.88 -0.22 13.03
N PRO A 55 6.63 0.05 13.45
CA PRO A 55 6.13 0.15 14.84
C PRO A 55 5.81 -1.19 15.51
N GLY A 56 5.88 -2.31 14.78
CA GLY A 56 5.56 -3.64 15.29
C GLY A 56 4.09 -4.03 15.04
N LYS A 57 3.83 -5.34 14.94
CA LYS A 57 2.50 -5.89 14.60
C LYS A 57 1.41 -5.52 15.61
N SER A 58 1.74 -5.38 16.90
CA SER A 58 0.78 -5.01 17.95
C SER A 58 0.20 -3.62 17.70
N VAL A 59 1.05 -2.65 17.36
CA VAL A 59 0.61 -1.28 17.01
C VAL A 59 -0.27 -1.32 15.77
N ILE A 60 0.14 -2.00 14.70
CA ILE A 60 -0.70 -2.08 13.48
C ILE A 60 -2.09 -2.69 13.76
N LYS A 61 -2.18 -3.65 14.70
CA LYS A 61 -3.47 -4.23 15.13
C LYS A 61 -4.35 -3.23 15.87
N THR A 62 -3.82 -2.32 16.69
CA THR A 62 -4.65 -1.32 17.39
C THR A 62 -5.35 -0.37 16.40
N PHE A 63 -4.72 -0.11 15.25
CA PHE A 63 -5.31 0.65 14.14
C PHE A 63 -6.25 -0.18 13.26
N LYS A 64 -6.49 -1.46 13.58
CA LYS A 64 -7.29 -2.40 12.77
C LYS A 64 -6.71 -2.62 11.35
N GLY A 65 -5.38 -2.58 11.24
CA GLY A 65 -4.66 -2.89 10.00
C GLY A 65 -3.86 -1.72 9.42
N ILE A 66 -3.02 -2.05 8.44
CA ILE A 66 -1.98 -1.14 7.95
C ILE A 66 -2.53 0.07 7.17
N ARG A 67 -3.62 -0.10 6.42
CA ARG A 67 -4.24 1.00 5.67
C ARG A 67 -4.77 2.09 6.59
N ASN A 68 -5.37 1.72 7.71
CA ASN A 68 -5.84 2.67 8.71
C ASN A 68 -4.68 3.37 9.42
N TYR A 69 -3.62 2.62 9.75
CA TYR A 69 -2.39 3.20 10.31
C TYR A 69 -1.78 4.26 9.38
N MET A 70 -1.81 4.02 8.06
CA MET A 70 -1.33 4.95 7.04
C MET A 70 -2.32 6.05 6.64
N ASN A 71 -3.57 5.99 7.12
CA ASN A 71 -4.67 6.77 6.56
C ASN A 71 -4.76 6.66 5.02
N TRP A 72 -4.63 5.44 4.49
CA TRP A 72 -4.54 5.14 3.05
C TRP A 72 -5.79 4.44 2.50
N ASN A 73 -6.50 5.16 1.61
CA ASN A 73 -7.75 4.69 1.00
C ASN A 73 -7.59 4.08 -0.40
N GLY A 74 -6.41 4.15 -1.03
CA GLY A 74 -6.15 3.50 -2.32
C GLY A 74 -5.78 2.02 -2.22
N ALA A 75 -5.50 1.35 -3.34
CA ALA A 75 -5.09 -0.06 -3.31
C ALA A 75 -3.76 -0.25 -2.55
N ALA A 76 -3.57 -1.40 -1.95
CA ALA A 76 -2.33 -1.74 -1.28
C ALA A 76 -1.97 -3.20 -1.57
N ILE A 77 -0.68 -3.45 -1.80
CA ILE A 77 -0.08 -4.78 -1.83
C ILE A 77 0.98 -4.85 -0.75
N SER A 78 1.07 -5.99 -0.07
CA SER A 78 2.10 -6.26 0.93
C SER A 78 3.03 -7.35 0.42
N ASP A 79 4.33 -7.21 0.67
CA ASP A 79 5.28 -8.31 0.51
C ASP A 79 5.22 -9.31 1.68
N SER A 80 6.08 -10.32 1.66
CA SER A 80 6.28 -11.28 2.76
C SER A 80 7.28 -10.81 3.83
N GLY A 81 8.06 -9.76 3.54
CA GLY A 81 9.05 -9.20 4.45
C GLY A 81 10.32 -10.04 4.62
N GLY A 82 10.63 -10.89 3.64
CA GLY A 82 11.81 -11.75 3.57
C GLY A 82 12.16 -12.05 2.12
#